data_AF-A0A9E3S2A0-F1
#
_entry.id   AF-A0A9E3S2A0-F1
#
_cell.length_a   1.000
_cell.length_b   1.000
_cell.length_c   1.000
_cell.angle_alpha   90.00
_cell.angle_beta   90.00
_cell.angle_gamma   90.00
#
_symmetry.space_group_name_H-M   'P 1'
#
loop_
_entity.id
_entity.type
_entity.pdbx_description
1 polymer ?
#
loop_
_entity_poly.entity_id
_entity_poly.type
_entity_poly.pdbx_seq_one_letter_code
_entity_poly.pdbx_strand_id
1 'polypeptide(L)'
;MNRNGAVGDNEDLIVEYVNQSGRAVMVGDSVKAEEWLTKARKLDPPGVELELARRAWANQSGTPADIKRRRESVVARLGGVAVAAPDRVDVWRQLAEFLRQLGNLEGVLRATASGLKRDPVNIDLWVRRTRAQIELKQLQSASRSLRHCTKLAPTHDGVEALIRVHPMCAVCDALFPHAGAETCEDCGADGPGRGAAVRSVRAKNSSKFDVYFPRVRDVISNSLNMPDRIKKQLTLDTLLKRHLKRSNQQCSTVLRAMTREFGAAFDEPLFKSAVVGFLDVLVADLIRAINPKTDSTIDTGIRQRALADHITRS
;
A
#
# COMPACT_ATOMS: atom_id res chain seq x y z
N MET A 1 9.44 -1.04 -29.17
CA MET A 1 8.05 -0.74 -29.57
C MET A 1 7.11 -1.18 -28.46
N ASN A 2 6.20 -0.29 -28.09
CA ASN A 2 5.43 -0.24 -26.85
C ASN A 2 4.47 -1.43 -26.67
N ARG A 3 4.85 -2.49 -25.94
CA ARG A 3 3.91 -3.58 -25.57
C ARG A 3 3.03 -3.25 -24.36
N ASN A 4 3.40 -2.24 -23.57
CA ASN A 4 2.65 -1.86 -22.37
C ASN A 4 1.47 -0.90 -22.64
N GLY A 5 1.41 -0.26 -23.82
CA GLY A 5 0.27 0.58 -24.21
C GLY A 5 -0.95 -0.24 -24.62
N ALA A 6 -0.75 -1.26 -25.46
CA ALA A 6 -1.83 -2.09 -26.00
C ALA A 6 -2.58 -2.93 -24.95
N VAL A 7 -1.95 -3.26 -23.81
CA VAL A 7 -2.61 -4.03 -22.73
C VAL A 7 -3.60 -3.15 -21.97
N GLY A 8 -3.25 -1.89 -21.69
CA GLY A 8 -4.16 -0.93 -21.05
C GLY A 8 -5.34 -0.58 -21.94
N ASP A 9 -5.08 -0.34 -23.23
CA ASP A 9 -6.12 -0.03 -24.21
C ASP A 9 -7.13 -1.20 -24.36
N ASN A 10 -6.66 -2.44 -24.30
CA ASN A 10 -7.51 -3.62 -24.38
C ASN A 10 -8.33 -3.84 -23.09
N GLU A 11 -7.76 -3.60 -21.90
CA GLU A 11 -8.50 -3.70 -20.63
C GLU A 11 -9.67 -2.69 -20.57
N ASP A 12 -9.42 -1.44 -20.96
CA ASP A 12 -10.45 -0.39 -21.00
C ASP A 12 -11.56 -0.73 -22.00
N LEU A 13 -11.20 -1.26 -23.17
CA LEU A 13 -12.14 -1.74 -24.18
C LEU A 13 -12.98 -2.92 -23.67
N ILE A 14 -12.38 -3.86 -22.92
CA ILE A 14 -13.11 -4.97 -22.30
C ILE A 14 -14.13 -4.43 -21.31
N VAL A 15 -13.73 -3.52 -20.43
CA VAL A 15 -14.64 -2.89 -19.47
C VAL A 15 -15.81 -2.22 -20.18
N GLU A 16 -15.55 -1.51 -21.28
CA GLU A 16 -16.60 -0.85 -22.05
C GLU A 16 -17.52 -1.85 -22.77
N TYR A 17 -16.99 -2.90 -23.38
CA TYR A 17 -17.84 -3.94 -24.00
C TYR A 17 -18.66 -4.72 -22.98
N VAL A 18 -18.11 -5.00 -21.79
CA VAL A 18 -18.89 -5.61 -20.70
C VAL A 18 -19.95 -4.63 -20.17
N ASN A 19 -19.68 -3.32 -20.14
CA ASN A 19 -20.68 -2.29 -19.83
C ASN A 19 -21.82 -2.27 -20.86
N GLN A 20 -21.48 -2.27 -22.15
CA GLN A 20 -22.44 -2.29 -23.26
C GLN A 20 -23.30 -3.55 -23.23
N SER A 21 -22.68 -4.70 -22.94
CA SER A 21 -23.39 -5.96 -22.72
C SER A 21 -24.38 -5.84 -21.56
N GLY A 22 -23.95 -5.32 -20.40
CA GLY A 22 -24.83 -5.09 -19.26
C GLY A 22 -26.01 -4.15 -19.58
N ARG A 23 -25.77 -3.07 -20.33
CA ARG A 23 -26.84 -2.16 -20.80
C ARG A 23 -27.84 -2.87 -21.73
N ALA A 24 -27.36 -3.71 -22.64
CA ALA A 24 -28.22 -4.48 -23.54
C ALA A 24 -29.11 -5.47 -22.77
N VAL A 25 -28.57 -6.15 -21.76
CA VAL A 25 -29.36 -7.02 -20.85
C VAL A 25 -30.46 -6.24 -20.14
N MET A 26 -30.18 -5.02 -19.66
CA MET A 26 -31.17 -4.17 -18.99
C MET A 26 -32.33 -3.75 -19.92
N VAL A 27 -32.08 -3.66 -21.22
CA VAL A 27 -33.09 -3.36 -22.26
C VAL A 27 -33.81 -4.63 -22.74
N GLY A 28 -33.39 -5.82 -22.28
CA GLY A 28 -33.96 -7.11 -22.68
C GLY A 28 -33.41 -7.67 -23.99
N ASP A 29 -32.36 -7.05 -24.56
CA ASP A 29 -31.74 -7.47 -25.82
C ASP A 29 -30.56 -8.41 -25.53
N SER A 30 -30.86 -9.69 -25.32
CA SER A 30 -29.87 -10.73 -25.03
C SER A 30 -28.94 -11.02 -26.20
N VAL A 31 -29.39 -10.79 -27.44
CA VAL A 31 -28.58 -11.00 -28.66
C VAL A 31 -27.46 -9.98 -28.72
N LYS A 32 -27.78 -8.68 -28.60
CA LYS A 32 -26.75 -7.63 -28.56
C LYS A 32 -25.82 -7.78 -27.36
N ALA A 33 -26.35 -8.23 -26.22
CA ALA A 33 -25.52 -8.48 -25.04
C ALA A 33 -24.42 -9.51 -25.32
N GLU A 34 -24.76 -10.61 -26.00
CA GLU A 34 -23.81 -11.67 -26.36
C GLU A 34 -22.85 -11.23 -27.48
N GLU A 35 -23.31 -10.40 -28.42
CA GLU A 35 -22.43 -9.82 -29.44
C GLU A 35 -21.30 -8.99 -28.82
N TRP A 36 -21.61 -8.17 -27.81
CA TRP A 36 -20.61 -7.39 -27.08
C TRP A 36 -19.63 -8.27 -26.32
N LEU A 37 -20.12 -9.32 -25.63
CA LEU A 37 -19.24 -10.27 -24.96
C LEU A 37 -18.36 -11.05 -25.94
N THR A 38 -18.90 -11.41 -27.10
CA THR A 38 -18.14 -12.07 -28.17
C THR A 38 -17.01 -11.18 -28.68
N LYS A 39 -17.26 -9.87 -28.86
CA LYS A 39 -16.21 -8.90 -29.21
C LYS A 39 -15.15 -8.81 -28.12
N ALA A 40 -15.55 -8.72 -26.86
CA ALA A 40 -14.62 -8.65 -25.74
C ALA A 40 -13.76 -9.91 -25.61
N ARG A 41 -14.36 -11.11 -25.74
CA ARG A 41 -13.64 -12.40 -25.65
C ARG A 41 -12.63 -12.60 -26.78
N LYS A 42 -12.82 -11.97 -27.93
CA LYS A 42 -11.82 -11.98 -29.01
C LYS A 42 -10.53 -11.22 -28.64
N LEU A 43 -10.62 -10.25 -27.74
CA LEU A 43 -9.46 -9.48 -27.27
C LEU A 43 -8.69 -10.25 -26.20
N ASP A 44 -9.39 -10.62 -25.12
CA ASP A 44 -8.79 -11.30 -23.98
C ASP A 44 -9.85 -12.11 -23.19
N PRO A 45 -10.02 -13.40 -23.49
CA PRO A 45 -11.03 -14.22 -22.81
C PRO A 45 -10.86 -14.28 -21.28
N PRO A 46 -9.66 -14.51 -20.72
CA PRO A 46 -9.46 -14.48 -19.26
C PRO A 46 -9.78 -13.11 -18.62
N GLY A 47 -9.46 -12.00 -19.28
CA GLY A 47 -9.77 -10.66 -18.79
C GLY A 47 -11.28 -10.39 -18.74
N VAL A 48 -12.02 -10.85 -19.75
CA VAL A 48 -13.49 -10.77 -19.75
C VAL A 48 -14.09 -11.56 -18.59
N GLU A 49 -13.66 -12.80 -18.37
CA GLU A 49 -14.18 -13.62 -17.27
C GLU A 49 -13.80 -13.04 -15.90
N LEU A 50 -12.61 -12.45 -15.77
CA LEU A 50 -12.19 -11.73 -14.58
C LEU A 50 -13.11 -10.53 -14.29
N GLU A 51 -13.43 -9.74 -15.32
CA GLU A 51 -14.29 -8.56 -15.17
C GLU A 51 -15.74 -8.95 -14.87
N LEU A 52 -16.27 -9.98 -15.55
CA LEU A 52 -17.57 -10.56 -15.24
C LEU A 52 -17.62 -11.08 -13.80
N ALA A 53 -16.56 -11.74 -13.32
CA ALA A 53 -16.46 -12.20 -11.94
C ALA A 53 -16.47 -11.04 -10.94
N ARG A 54 -15.78 -9.93 -11.21
CA ARG A 54 -15.82 -8.72 -10.37
C ARG A 54 -17.23 -8.13 -10.28
N ARG A 55 -17.93 -8.02 -11.40
CA ARG A 55 -19.30 -7.51 -11.43
C ARG A 55 -20.27 -8.45 -10.73
N ALA A 56 -20.17 -9.75 -10.99
CA ALA A 56 -20.99 -10.76 -10.32
C ALA A 56 -20.73 -10.81 -8.81
N TRP A 57 -19.53 -10.42 -8.36
CA TRP A 57 -19.21 -10.27 -6.95
C TRP A 57 -19.82 -9.01 -6.33
N ALA A 58 -19.74 -7.88 -7.04
CA ALA A 58 -20.24 -6.59 -6.57
C ALA A 58 -21.78 -6.49 -6.61
N ASN A 59 -22.40 -7.01 -7.67
CA ASN A 59 -23.84 -6.90 -7.94
C ASN A 59 -24.60 -8.09 -7.33
N GLN A 60 -24.43 -8.30 -6.03
CA GLN A 60 -25.13 -9.36 -5.30
C GLN A 60 -26.23 -8.78 -4.43
N SER A 61 -27.41 -9.33 -4.56
CA SER A 61 -28.58 -9.01 -3.75
C SER A 61 -29.30 -10.29 -3.35
N GLY A 62 -30.16 -10.21 -2.34
CA GLY A 62 -30.87 -11.34 -1.76
C GLY A 62 -30.41 -11.69 -0.36
N THR A 63 -30.69 -12.91 0.07
CA THR A 63 -30.38 -13.35 1.44
C THR A 63 -28.88 -13.60 1.61
N PRO A 64 -28.34 -13.52 2.84
CA PRO A 64 -26.92 -13.82 3.10
C PRO A 64 -26.51 -15.22 2.61
N ALA A 65 -27.41 -16.21 2.69
CA ALA A 65 -27.15 -17.57 2.21
C ALA A 65 -27.02 -17.62 0.68
N ASP A 66 -27.89 -16.91 -0.04
CA ASP A 66 -27.84 -16.83 -1.51
C ASP A 66 -26.60 -16.09 -2.00
N ILE A 67 -26.26 -14.99 -1.33
CA ILE A 67 -25.04 -14.22 -1.59
C ILE A 67 -23.81 -15.12 -1.43
N LYS A 68 -23.71 -15.86 -0.32
CA LYS A 68 -22.60 -16.79 -0.09
C LYS A 68 -22.49 -17.85 -1.19
N ARG A 69 -23.60 -18.50 -1.56
CA ARG A 69 -23.62 -19.52 -2.62
C ARG A 69 -23.19 -18.95 -3.98
N ARG A 70 -23.66 -17.74 -4.32
CA ARG A 70 -23.26 -17.05 -5.56
C ARG A 70 -21.77 -16.71 -5.55
N ARG A 71 -21.22 -16.24 -4.42
CA ARG A 71 -19.78 -15.97 -4.26
C ARG A 71 -18.94 -17.23 -4.44
N GLU A 72 -19.36 -18.36 -3.86
CA GLU A 72 -18.68 -19.65 -4.05
C GLU A 72 -18.67 -20.06 -5.52
N SER A 73 -19.78 -19.88 -6.23
CA SER A 73 -19.87 -20.14 -7.68
C SER A 73 -18.92 -19.24 -8.49
N VAL A 74 -18.86 -17.95 -8.19
CA VAL A 74 -17.93 -17.00 -8.83
C VAL A 74 -16.48 -17.41 -8.61
N VAL A 75 -16.12 -17.80 -7.39
CA VAL A 75 -14.76 -18.27 -7.04
C VAL A 75 -14.41 -19.56 -7.78
N ALA A 76 -15.33 -20.52 -7.86
CA ALA A 76 -15.11 -21.77 -8.58
C ALA A 76 -14.83 -21.51 -10.07
N ARG A 77 -15.64 -20.64 -10.71
CA ARG A 77 -15.43 -20.24 -12.11
C ARG A 77 -14.09 -19.55 -12.30
N LEU A 78 -13.78 -18.56 -11.47
CA LEU A 78 -12.53 -17.81 -11.56
C LEU A 78 -11.31 -18.72 -11.31
N GLY A 79 -11.44 -19.73 -10.45
CA GLY A 79 -10.43 -20.77 -10.27
C GLY A 79 -10.17 -21.58 -11.54
N GLY A 80 -11.21 -21.94 -12.28
CA GLY A 80 -11.08 -22.57 -13.60
C GLY A 80 -10.35 -21.69 -14.61
N VAL A 81 -10.68 -20.39 -14.65
CA VAL A 81 -9.99 -19.41 -15.50
C VAL A 81 -8.51 -19.28 -15.13
N ALA A 82 -8.20 -19.23 -13.84
CA ALA A 82 -6.83 -19.14 -13.35
C ALA A 82 -5.98 -20.36 -13.76
N VAL A 83 -6.57 -21.56 -13.75
CA VAL A 83 -5.90 -22.79 -14.19
C VAL A 83 -5.72 -22.81 -15.71
N ALA A 84 -6.72 -22.37 -16.47
CA ALA A 84 -6.66 -22.34 -17.94
C ALA A 84 -5.70 -21.26 -18.47
N ALA A 85 -5.56 -20.13 -17.77
CA ALA A 85 -4.66 -19.03 -18.11
C ALA A 85 -3.68 -18.78 -16.95
N PRO A 86 -2.73 -19.68 -16.69
CA PRO A 86 -1.91 -19.63 -15.48
C PRO A 86 -0.97 -18.43 -15.44
N ASP A 87 -0.59 -17.85 -16.59
CA ASP A 87 0.28 -16.67 -16.69
C ASP A 87 -0.43 -15.35 -16.34
N ARG A 88 -1.76 -15.39 -16.14
CA ARG A 88 -2.55 -14.23 -15.73
C ARG A 88 -2.54 -14.04 -14.22
N VAL A 89 -1.47 -13.39 -13.74
CA VAL A 89 -1.22 -13.13 -12.31
C VAL A 89 -2.33 -12.27 -11.68
N ASP A 90 -2.94 -11.38 -12.44
CA ASP A 90 -4.09 -10.57 -12.05
C ASP A 90 -5.31 -11.44 -11.67
N VAL A 91 -5.55 -12.54 -12.39
CA VAL A 91 -6.61 -13.52 -12.09
C VAL A 91 -6.32 -14.22 -10.75
N TRP A 92 -5.09 -14.69 -10.54
CA TRP A 92 -4.68 -15.31 -9.26
C TRP A 92 -4.82 -14.33 -8.08
N ARG A 93 -4.47 -13.06 -8.29
CA ARG A 93 -4.60 -12.00 -7.28
C ARG A 93 -6.07 -11.76 -6.90
N GLN A 94 -6.96 -11.70 -7.89
CA GLN A 94 -8.39 -11.52 -7.65
C GLN A 94 -9.01 -12.75 -6.98
N LEU A 95 -8.64 -13.95 -7.43
CA LEU A 95 -9.10 -15.21 -6.83
C LEU A 95 -8.70 -15.29 -5.35
N ALA A 96 -7.46 -14.92 -5.02
CA ALA A 96 -7.00 -14.85 -3.64
C ALA A 96 -7.80 -13.85 -2.79
N GLU A 97 -8.22 -12.71 -3.34
CA GLU A 97 -9.08 -11.77 -2.60
C GLU A 97 -10.47 -12.34 -2.33
N PHE A 98 -11.12 -12.92 -3.34
CA PHE A 98 -12.44 -13.50 -3.18
C PHE A 98 -12.46 -14.68 -2.21
N LEU A 99 -11.43 -15.54 -2.27
CA LEU A 99 -11.25 -16.64 -1.31
C LEU A 99 -11.09 -16.12 0.12
N ARG A 100 -10.33 -15.05 0.31
CA ARG A 100 -10.16 -14.41 1.63
C ARG A 100 -11.48 -13.86 2.17
N GLN A 101 -12.27 -13.19 1.31
CA GLN A 101 -13.58 -12.65 1.69
C GLN A 101 -14.61 -13.74 2.02
N LEU A 102 -14.44 -14.97 1.52
CA LEU A 102 -15.22 -16.15 1.92
C LEU A 102 -14.70 -16.83 3.19
N GLY A 103 -13.57 -16.37 3.74
CA GLY A 103 -12.88 -17.04 4.86
C GLY A 103 -12.13 -18.32 4.46
N ASN A 104 -11.98 -18.62 3.17
CA ASN A 104 -11.22 -19.79 2.69
C ASN A 104 -9.72 -19.47 2.61
N LEU A 105 -9.08 -19.37 3.77
CA LEU A 105 -7.68 -18.96 3.89
C LEU A 105 -6.70 -19.96 3.28
N GLU A 106 -6.98 -21.27 3.35
CA GLU A 106 -6.16 -22.27 2.66
C GLU A 106 -6.21 -22.10 1.14
N GLY A 107 -7.39 -21.77 0.60
CA GLY A 107 -7.56 -21.41 -0.79
C GLY A 107 -6.69 -20.20 -1.17
N VAL A 108 -6.62 -19.19 -0.30
CA VAL A 108 -5.71 -18.04 -0.50
C VAL A 108 -4.27 -18.49 -0.58
N LEU A 109 -3.81 -19.40 0.28
CA LEU A 109 -2.44 -19.92 0.24
C LEU A 109 -2.13 -20.68 -1.06
N ARG A 110 -3.09 -21.46 -1.58
CA ARG A 110 -2.96 -22.17 -2.87
C ARG A 110 -2.95 -21.23 -4.06
N ALA A 111 -3.86 -20.25 -4.08
CA ALA A 111 -3.95 -19.25 -5.16
C ALA A 111 -2.70 -18.37 -5.19
N THR A 112 -2.27 -17.84 -4.04
CA THR A 112 -1.05 -17.03 -3.94
C THR A 112 0.20 -17.85 -4.28
N ALA A 113 0.30 -19.12 -3.87
CA ALA A 113 1.41 -19.97 -4.28
C ALA A 113 1.47 -20.16 -5.80
N SER A 114 0.32 -20.37 -6.44
CA SER A 114 0.24 -20.56 -7.90
C SER A 114 0.59 -19.28 -8.66
N GLY A 115 0.09 -18.13 -8.22
CA GLY A 115 0.45 -16.83 -8.79
C GLY A 115 1.94 -16.49 -8.58
N LEU A 116 2.49 -16.73 -7.38
CA LEU A 116 3.90 -16.46 -7.06
C LEU A 116 4.87 -17.40 -7.80
N LYS A 117 4.44 -18.59 -8.23
CA LYS A 117 5.25 -19.43 -9.14
C LYS A 117 5.46 -18.76 -10.50
N ARG A 118 4.54 -17.90 -10.93
CA ARG A 118 4.59 -17.21 -12.23
C ARG A 118 5.20 -15.82 -12.12
N ASP A 119 4.87 -15.10 -11.06
CA ASP A 119 5.47 -13.81 -10.72
C ASP A 119 5.97 -13.81 -9.26
N PRO A 120 7.22 -14.25 -9.03
CA PRO A 120 7.80 -14.35 -7.69
C PRO A 120 8.04 -13.01 -7.01
N VAL A 121 8.01 -11.89 -7.76
CA VAL A 121 8.26 -10.54 -7.24
C VAL A 121 6.96 -9.77 -6.98
N ASN A 122 5.80 -10.38 -7.22
CA ASN A 122 4.50 -9.76 -7.02
C ASN A 122 4.22 -9.45 -5.54
N ILE A 123 4.36 -8.19 -5.15
CA ILE A 123 4.20 -7.79 -3.75
C ILE A 123 2.78 -7.99 -3.24
N ASP A 124 1.76 -7.77 -4.06
CA ASP A 124 0.36 -7.93 -3.66
C ASP A 124 0.06 -9.38 -3.27
N LEU A 125 0.56 -10.35 -4.04
CA LEU A 125 0.39 -11.78 -3.72
C LEU A 125 1.14 -12.16 -2.44
N TRP A 126 2.35 -11.64 -2.21
CA TRP A 126 3.09 -11.86 -0.98
C TRP A 126 2.38 -11.28 0.25
N VAL A 127 1.84 -10.07 0.15
CA VAL A 127 1.06 -9.44 1.24
C VAL A 127 -0.19 -10.26 1.55
N ARG A 128 -0.93 -10.69 0.52
CA ARG A 128 -2.14 -11.54 0.67
C ARG A 128 -1.82 -12.88 1.32
N ARG A 129 -0.73 -13.52 0.89
CA ARG A 129 -0.22 -14.78 1.47
C ARG A 129 0.12 -14.60 2.94
N THR A 130 0.87 -13.54 3.27
CA THR A 130 1.29 -13.24 4.63
C THR A 130 0.08 -13.02 5.54
N ARG A 131 -0.91 -12.24 5.09
CA ARG A 131 -2.14 -12.02 5.84
C ARG A 131 -2.91 -13.32 6.10
N ALA A 132 -3.08 -14.17 5.08
CA ALA A 132 -3.74 -15.47 5.26
C ALA A 132 -2.98 -16.39 6.24
N GLN A 133 -1.65 -16.37 6.22
CA GLN A 133 -0.84 -17.14 7.19
C GLN A 133 -1.03 -16.64 8.62
N ILE A 134 -1.10 -15.32 8.82
CA ILE A 134 -1.37 -14.73 10.14
C ILE A 134 -2.77 -15.11 10.63
N GLU A 135 -3.78 -14.99 9.78
CA GLU A 135 -5.16 -15.35 10.13
C GLU A 135 -5.29 -16.87 10.45
N LEU A 136 -4.48 -17.71 9.80
CA LEU A 136 -4.35 -19.15 10.13
C LEU A 136 -3.42 -19.44 11.33
N LYS A 137 -2.91 -18.42 12.03
CA LYS A 137 -1.94 -18.52 13.14
C LYS A 137 -0.62 -19.22 12.77
N GLN A 138 -0.28 -19.25 11.49
CA GLN A 138 0.98 -19.80 10.98
C GLN A 138 2.10 -18.74 11.04
N LEU A 139 2.41 -18.24 12.23
CA LEU A 139 3.31 -17.10 12.45
C LEU A 139 4.72 -17.32 11.90
N GLN A 140 5.25 -18.55 11.97
CA GLN A 140 6.55 -18.91 11.40
C GLN A 140 6.60 -18.72 9.88
N SER A 141 5.56 -19.20 9.19
CA SER A 141 5.45 -19.06 7.73
C SER A 141 5.19 -17.60 7.34
N ALA A 142 4.38 -16.89 8.14
CA ALA A 142 4.11 -15.46 7.96
C ALA A 142 5.37 -14.61 8.11
N SER A 143 6.21 -14.88 9.11
CA SER A 143 7.51 -14.22 9.28
C SER A 143 8.36 -14.33 8.01
N ARG A 144 8.50 -15.55 7.46
CA ARG A 144 9.29 -15.77 6.23
C ARG A 144 8.73 -14.98 5.05
N SER A 145 7.40 -15.01 4.85
CA SER A 145 6.74 -14.25 3.78
C SER A 145 6.90 -12.74 3.97
N LEU A 146 6.73 -12.23 5.19
CA LEU A 146 6.86 -10.80 5.51
C LEU A 146 8.30 -10.30 5.32
N ARG A 147 9.30 -11.12 5.66
CA ARG A 147 10.71 -10.82 5.35
C ARG A 147 10.93 -10.72 3.85
N HIS A 148 10.27 -11.56 3.06
CA HIS A 148 10.33 -11.45 1.60
C HIS A 148 9.69 -10.16 1.10
N CYS A 149 8.50 -9.80 1.60
CA CYS A 149 7.85 -8.53 1.32
C CYS A 149 8.77 -7.34 1.62
N THR A 150 9.38 -7.35 2.81
CA THR A 150 10.30 -6.33 3.30
C THR A 150 11.51 -6.14 2.38
N LYS A 151 12.06 -7.25 1.84
CA LYS A 151 13.19 -7.19 0.91
C LYS A 151 12.79 -6.65 -0.46
N LEU A 152 11.59 -6.99 -0.93
CA LEU A 152 11.10 -6.60 -2.26
C LEU A 152 10.62 -5.15 -2.30
N ALA A 153 9.77 -4.75 -1.35
CA ALA A 153 9.14 -3.45 -1.30
C ALA A 153 8.91 -3.02 0.16
N PRO A 154 9.97 -2.54 0.86
CA PRO A 154 9.90 -2.16 2.27
C PRO A 154 9.00 -0.95 2.56
N THR A 155 8.65 -0.16 1.55
CA THR A 155 7.80 1.04 1.63
C THR A 155 6.41 0.82 1.06
N HIS A 156 6.00 -0.45 0.84
CA HIS A 156 4.65 -0.76 0.37
C HIS A 156 3.69 -0.69 1.56
N ASP A 157 2.61 0.07 1.41
CA ASP A 157 1.63 0.34 2.48
C ASP A 157 1.09 -0.96 3.13
N GLY A 158 0.87 -2.00 2.33
CA GLY A 158 0.39 -3.29 2.82
C GLY A 158 1.42 -4.01 3.69
N VAL A 159 2.71 -3.88 3.37
CA VAL A 159 3.82 -4.44 4.16
C VAL A 159 3.95 -3.70 5.48
N GLU A 160 3.92 -2.37 5.44
CA GLU A 160 4.00 -1.54 6.63
C GLU A 160 2.82 -1.76 7.57
N ALA A 161 1.60 -1.86 7.02
CA ALA A 161 0.40 -2.17 7.79
C ALA A 161 0.55 -3.52 8.52
N LEU A 162 1.08 -4.54 7.85
CA LEU A 162 1.33 -5.84 8.46
C LEU A 162 2.34 -5.76 9.61
N ILE A 163 3.43 -5.00 9.46
CA ILE A 163 4.47 -4.88 10.49
C ILE A 163 4.00 -4.07 11.70
N ARG A 164 3.18 -3.04 11.47
CA ARG A 164 2.61 -2.24 12.54
C ARG A 164 1.71 -3.09 13.44
N VAL A 165 0.92 -3.98 12.86
CA VAL A 165 0.03 -4.86 13.62
C VAL A 165 0.79 -6.06 14.18
N HIS A 166 1.71 -6.61 13.40
CA HIS A 166 2.52 -7.79 13.71
C HIS A 166 4.01 -7.47 13.56
N PRO A 167 4.63 -6.87 14.60
CA PRO A 167 6.05 -6.56 14.53
C PRO A 167 6.92 -7.81 14.45
N MET A 168 8.16 -7.66 14.00
CA MET A 168 9.14 -8.74 14.04
C MET A 168 10.11 -8.57 15.21
N CYS A 169 10.45 -9.67 15.86
CA CYS A 169 11.50 -9.71 16.89
C CYS A 169 12.84 -9.28 16.29
N ALA A 170 13.54 -8.38 16.98
CA ALA A 170 14.86 -7.92 16.55
C ALA A 170 15.95 -8.98 16.69
N VAL A 171 15.73 -10.02 17.52
CA VAL A 171 16.73 -11.05 17.82
C VAL A 171 16.63 -12.24 16.86
N CYS A 172 15.44 -12.84 16.73
CA CYS A 172 15.24 -14.09 15.98
C CYS A 172 14.39 -13.96 14.71
N ASP A 173 13.96 -12.74 14.36
CA ASP A 173 13.06 -12.46 13.25
C ASP A 173 11.68 -13.14 13.32
N ALA A 174 11.29 -13.65 14.50
CA ALA A 174 9.95 -14.15 14.75
C ALA A 174 8.89 -13.07 14.56
N LEU A 175 7.70 -13.43 14.10
CA LEU A 175 6.58 -12.50 14.00
C LEU A 175 5.80 -12.51 15.32
N PHE A 176 5.58 -11.34 15.92
CA PHE A 176 4.71 -11.22 17.08
C PHE A 176 3.23 -11.33 16.66
N PRO A 177 2.38 -11.97 17.47
CA PRO A 177 0.94 -12.07 17.18
C PRO A 177 0.26 -10.70 17.18
N HIS A 178 0.77 -9.73 17.94
CA HIS A 178 0.29 -8.35 17.97
C HIS A 178 1.36 -7.39 18.50
N ALA A 179 1.17 -6.08 18.27
CA ALA A 179 2.09 -5.03 18.73
C ALA A 179 2.23 -4.90 20.26
N GLY A 180 1.28 -5.42 21.04
CA GLY A 180 1.37 -5.43 22.51
C GLY A 180 2.05 -6.66 23.12
N ALA A 181 2.70 -7.51 22.33
CA ALA A 181 3.29 -8.74 22.85
C ALA A 181 4.43 -8.42 23.83
N GLU A 182 4.36 -9.00 25.03
CA GLU A 182 5.34 -8.73 26.10
C GLU A 182 6.64 -9.49 25.93
N THR A 183 6.59 -10.69 25.34
CA THR A 183 7.75 -11.54 25.11
C THR A 183 7.63 -12.23 23.75
N CYS A 184 8.77 -12.61 23.19
CA CYS A 184 8.83 -13.40 21.97
C CYS A 184 8.62 -14.88 22.28
N GLU A 185 7.61 -15.49 21.67
CA GLU A 185 7.29 -16.91 21.86
C GLU A 185 8.43 -17.84 21.42
N ASP A 186 9.27 -17.41 20.47
CA ASP A 186 10.35 -18.24 19.92
C ASP A 186 11.66 -18.16 20.71
N CYS A 187 12.06 -16.97 21.19
CA CYS A 187 13.37 -16.76 21.81
C CYS A 187 13.31 -16.23 23.24
N GLY A 188 12.12 -15.92 23.77
CA GLY A 188 11.93 -15.40 25.13
C GLY A 188 12.39 -13.95 25.34
N ALA A 189 12.91 -13.28 24.31
CA ALA A 189 13.31 -11.87 24.41
C ALA A 189 12.09 -10.97 24.70
N ASP A 190 12.33 -9.82 25.32
CA ASP A 190 11.28 -8.82 25.54
C ASP A 190 10.66 -8.39 24.21
N GLY A 191 9.34 -8.25 24.23
CA GLY A 191 8.53 -7.84 23.10
C GLY A 191 8.21 -6.34 23.13
N PRO A 192 7.58 -5.83 22.07
CA PRO A 192 7.23 -4.42 21.94
C PRO A 192 6.35 -3.89 23.09
N GLY A 193 5.56 -4.74 23.74
CA GLY A 193 4.75 -4.36 24.92
C GLY A 193 5.58 -3.91 26.13
N ARG A 194 6.84 -4.34 26.21
CA ARG A 194 7.81 -3.94 27.24
C ARG A 194 8.77 -2.84 26.76
N GLY A 195 8.48 -2.23 25.62
CA GLY A 195 9.33 -1.21 25.00
C GLY A 195 10.55 -1.76 24.27
N ALA A 196 10.63 -3.08 24.04
CA ALA A 196 11.73 -3.67 23.30
C ALA A 196 11.72 -3.23 21.83
N ALA A 197 12.93 -3.06 21.27
CA ALA A 197 13.09 -2.70 19.88
C ALA A 197 12.57 -3.84 18.97
N VAL A 198 11.73 -3.47 18.00
CA VAL A 198 11.28 -4.38 16.93
C VAL A 198 12.13 -4.18 15.69
N ARG A 199 12.18 -5.19 14.82
CA ARG A 199 12.99 -5.10 13.62
C ARG A 199 12.47 -4.00 12.70
N SER A 200 13.34 -3.02 12.44
CA SER A 200 13.10 -2.00 11.44
C SER A 200 13.09 -2.64 10.05
N VAL A 201 11.94 -2.62 9.39
CA VAL A 201 11.75 -3.01 7.99
C VAL A 201 12.20 -1.91 7.04
N ARG A 202 12.45 -0.72 7.58
CA ARG A 202 12.90 0.43 6.82
C ARG A 202 14.08 0.06 5.92
N ALA A 203 13.95 0.33 4.62
CA ALA A 203 15.10 0.33 3.73
C ALA A 203 16.19 1.18 4.39
N LYS A 204 17.46 0.76 4.32
CA LYS A 204 18.60 1.58 4.79
C LYS A 204 18.56 3.03 4.27
N ASN A 205 17.78 3.29 3.21
CA ASN A 205 17.65 4.56 2.51
C ASN A 205 16.23 5.17 2.56
N SER A 206 15.30 4.70 3.39
CA SER A 206 14.05 5.43 3.67
C SER A 206 14.10 6.06 5.06
N SER A 207 13.55 7.26 5.21
CA SER A 207 13.35 7.98 6.49
C SER A 207 11.91 7.81 6.99
N LYS A 208 11.55 8.30 8.19
CA LYS A 208 10.14 8.25 8.68
C LYS A 208 9.26 9.07 7.75
N PHE A 209 9.85 10.05 7.08
CA PHE A 209 9.16 10.98 6.21
C PHE A 209 8.90 10.44 4.82
N ASP A 210 9.77 9.58 4.30
CA ASP A 210 9.54 8.90 3.02
C ASP A 210 8.29 8.01 3.05
N VAL A 211 7.92 7.55 4.25
CA VAL A 211 6.78 6.68 4.52
C VAL A 211 5.48 7.47 4.68
N TYR A 212 5.47 8.52 5.50
CA TYR A 212 4.26 9.31 5.73
C TYR A 212 3.94 10.28 4.58
N PHE A 213 4.93 10.65 3.78
CA PHE A 213 4.79 11.70 2.75
C PHE A 213 5.47 11.35 1.42
N PRO A 214 5.10 10.23 0.77
CA PRO A 214 5.66 9.86 -0.53
C PRO A 214 5.43 10.96 -1.58
N ARG A 215 4.27 11.63 -1.55
CA ARG A 215 3.98 12.78 -2.43
C ARG A 215 4.90 13.99 -2.22
N VAL A 216 5.28 14.29 -0.97
CA VAL A 216 6.21 15.40 -0.68
C VAL A 216 7.58 15.12 -1.28
N ARG A 217 8.06 13.88 -1.16
CA ARG A 217 9.31 13.44 -1.77
C ARG A 217 9.27 13.54 -3.29
N ASP A 218 8.18 13.12 -3.91
CA ASP A 218 8.01 13.18 -5.36
C ASP A 218 8.00 14.63 -5.86
N VAL A 219 7.27 15.52 -5.18
CA VAL A 219 7.25 16.96 -5.49
C VAL A 219 8.64 17.56 -5.38
N ILE A 220 9.37 17.30 -4.30
CA ILE A 220 10.73 17.83 -4.09
C ILE A 220 11.69 17.30 -5.17
N SER A 221 11.67 16.00 -5.43
CA SER A 221 12.61 15.37 -6.37
C SER A 221 12.34 15.76 -7.82
N ASN A 222 11.08 15.94 -8.20
CA ASN A 222 10.67 16.42 -9.52
C ASN A 222 11.02 17.91 -9.70
N SER A 223 10.81 18.73 -8.66
CA SER A 223 11.16 20.17 -8.68
C SER A 223 12.66 20.42 -8.83
N LEU A 224 13.48 19.47 -8.42
CA LEU A 224 14.94 19.50 -8.53
C LEU A 224 15.47 18.80 -9.80
N ASN A 225 14.60 18.34 -10.69
CA ASN A 225 14.96 17.61 -11.93
C ASN A 225 15.94 16.45 -11.70
N MET A 226 15.75 15.68 -10.62
CA MET A 226 16.67 14.60 -10.28
C MET A 226 16.50 13.40 -11.22
N PRO A 227 17.60 12.70 -11.60
CA PRO A 227 17.51 11.43 -12.31
C PRO A 227 16.87 10.33 -11.45
N ASP A 228 16.03 9.47 -12.04
CA ASP A 228 15.26 8.44 -11.31
C ASP A 228 16.14 7.45 -10.51
N ARG A 229 17.38 7.23 -10.95
CA ARG A 229 18.37 6.42 -10.21
C ARG A 229 18.71 7.03 -8.85
N ILE A 230 18.83 8.37 -8.79
CA ILE A 230 19.15 9.12 -7.58
C ILE A 230 17.90 9.27 -6.70
N LYS A 231 16.71 9.43 -7.31
CA LYS A 231 15.41 9.44 -6.61
C LYS A 231 15.15 8.18 -5.81
N LYS A 232 15.76 7.03 -6.15
CA LYS A 232 15.60 5.77 -5.41
C LYS A 232 16.68 5.53 -4.35
N GLN A 233 17.75 6.34 -4.34
CA GLN A 233 18.95 6.10 -3.52
C GLN A 233 19.08 7.02 -2.30
N LEU A 234 18.52 8.23 -2.32
CA LEU A 234 18.67 9.21 -1.23
C LEU A 234 17.45 9.25 -0.31
N THR A 235 17.61 9.29 1.02
CA THR A 235 16.45 9.55 1.92
C THR A 235 15.93 10.98 1.75
N LEU A 236 14.67 11.27 2.10
CA LEU A 236 14.17 12.66 2.11
C LEU A 236 15.04 13.56 3.00
N ASP A 237 15.47 13.06 4.16
CA ASP A 237 16.41 13.77 5.04
C ASP A 237 17.72 14.13 4.33
N THR A 238 18.29 13.20 3.57
CA THR A 238 19.50 13.46 2.77
C THR A 238 19.23 14.45 1.63
N LEU A 239 18.05 14.42 1.01
CA LEU A 239 17.63 15.38 -0.02
C LEU A 239 17.54 16.80 0.54
N LEU A 240 16.85 16.96 1.68
CA LEU A 240 16.71 18.23 2.40
C LEU A 240 18.08 18.77 2.83
N LYS A 241 18.95 17.92 3.40
CA LYS A 241 20.30 18.31 3.87
C LYS A 241 21.29 18.62 2.76
N ARG A 242 21.26 17.89 1.63
CA ARG A 242 22.28 17.99 0.58
C ARG A 242 21.98 19.09 -0.44
N HIS A 243 20.71 19.25 -0.82
CA HIS A 243 20.32 20.12 -1.93
C HIS A 243 19.68 21.41 -1.44
N LEU A 244 18.70 21.34 -0.53
CA LEU A 244 17.97 22.53 -0.09
C LEU A 244 18.75 23.41 0.88
N LYS A 245 19.55 22.81 1.78
CA LYS A 245 20.42 23.58 2.69
C LYS A 245 21.51 24.37 1.96
N ARG A 246 21.96 23.91 0.80
CA ARG A 246 23.11 24.49 0.09
C ARG A 246 22.74 25.52 -0.97
N SER A 247 21.48 25.59 -1.39
CA SER A 247 21.05 26.50 -2.46
C SER A 247 19.69 27.14 -2.14
N ASN A 248 19.72 28.45 -1.88
CA ASN A 248 18.52 29.26 -1.68
C ASN A 248 17.59 29.23 -2.91
N GLN A 249 18.15 29.14 -4.11
CA GLN A 249 17.37 29.04 -5.33
C GLN A 249 16.59 27.72 -5.41
N GLN A 250 17.24 26.60 -5.09
CA GLN A 250 16.59 25.28 -5.07
C GLN A 250 15.53 25.18 -3.97
N CYS A 251 15.79 25.77 -2.80
CA CYS A 251 14.81 25.90 -1.72
C CYS A 251 13.57 26.67 -2.21
N SER A 252 13.76 27.81 -2.85
CA SER A 252 12.68 28.64 -3.40
C SER A 252 11.82 27.91 -4.44
N THR A 253 12.46 27.14 -5.33
CA THR A 253 11.75 26.34 -6.35
C THR A 253 10.89 25.24 -5.70
N VAL A 254 11.43 24.56 -4.69
CA VAL A 254 10.71 23.53 -3.95
C VAL A 254 9.54 24.12 -3.17
N LEU A 255 9.72 25.25 -2.48
CA LEU A 255 8.64 25.93 -1.76
C LEU A 255 7.46 26.24 -2.67
N ARG A 256 7.71 26.83 -3.85
CA ARG A 256 6.65 27.11 -4.83
C ARG A 256 5.93 25.86 -5.31
N ALA A 257 6.67 24.76 -5.53
CA ALA A 257 6.07 23.50 -5.95
C ALA A 257 5.20 22.88 -4.85
N MET A 258 5.64 22.97 -3.59
CA MET A 258 4.90 22.50 -2.42
C MET A 258 3.63 23.34 -2.20
N THR A 259 3.72 24.67 -2.31
CA THR A 259 2.56 25.57 -2.24
C THR A 259 1.56 25.30 -3.35
N ARG A 260 2.02 24.98 -4.57
CA ARG A 260 1.14 24.60 -5.68
C ARG A 260 0.42 23.27 -5.44
N GLU A 261 1.11 22.29 -4.89
CA GLU A 261 0.56 20.94 -4.72
C GLU A 261 -0.37 20.84 -3.50
N PHE A 262 -0.01 21.48 -2.39
CA PHE A 262 -0.68 21.33 -1.10
C PHE A 262 -1.51 22.57 -0.69
N GLY A 263 -1.37 23.69 -1.41
CA GLY A 263 -2.20 24.89 -1.23
C GLY A 263 -2.18 25.43 0.20
N ALA A 264 -3.35 25.78 0.72
CA ALA A 264 -3.54 26.33 2.06
C ALA A 264 -3.15 25.38 3.21
N ALA A 265 -2.90 24.09 2.93
CA ALA A 265 -2.44 23.12 3.93
C ALA A 265 -0.91 23.15 4.13
N PHE A 266 -0.17 23.96 3.36
CA PHE A 266 1.28 24.08 3.43
C PHE A 266 1.70 25.47 3.93
N ASP A 267 2.36 25.51 5.10
CA ASP A 267 2.94 26.72 5.68
C ASP A 267 4.40 26.88 5.25
N GLU A 268 4.62 27.76 4.26
CA GLU A 268 5.94 28.05 3.70
C GLU A 268 6.92 28.70 4.71
N PRO A 269 6.53 29.70 5.53
CA PRO A 269 7.36 30.23 6.61
C PRO A 269 7.81 29.17 7.62
N LEU A 270 6.89 28.30 8.05
CA LEU A 270 7.17 27.22 8.99
C LEU A 270 8.10 26.16 8.36
N PHE A 271 7.88 25.80 7.10
CA PHE A 271 8.78 24.88 6.39
C PHE A 271 10.19 25.47 6.21
N LYS A 272 10.29 26.77 5.92
CA LYS A 272 11.58 27.45 5.74
C LYS A 272 12.36 27.54 7.06
N SER A 273 11.69 27.86 8.17
CA SER A 273 12.32 27.85 9.51
C SER A 273 12.69 26.42 9.93
N ALA A 274 11.87 25.43 9.54
CA ALA A 274 12.13 24.02 9.80
C ALA A 274 13.40 23.48 9.11
N VAL A 275 13.55 23.79 7.83
CA VAL A 275 14.70 23.37 7.02
C VAL A 275 16.00 24.03 7.52
N VAL A 276 15.92 25.23 8.10
CA VAL A 276 17.07 25.96 8.66
C VAL A 276 17.37 25.57 10.12
N GLY A 277 16.39 25.03 10.86
CA GLY A 277 16.42 24.84 12.32
C GLY A 277 16.53 23.41 12.88
N PHE A 278 17.13 22.43 12.18
CA PHE A 278 17.40 21.06 12.71
C PHE A 278 16.19 20.10 12.86
N LEU A 279 15.63 19.70 11.72
CA LEU A 279 15.18 18.36 11.27
C LEU A 279 14.71 17.19 12.17
N ASP A 280 14.61 17.26 13.51
CA ASP A 280 14.05 16.14 14.31
C ASP A 280 12.68 16.45 14.95
N VAL A 281 12.31 17.73 15.09
CA VAL A 281 11.05 18.15 15.74
C VAL A 281 9.94 18.48 14.72
N LEU A 282 10.32 18.90 13.51
CA LEU A 282 9.45 19.72 12.66
C LEU A 282 8.40 18.97 11.85
N VAL A 283 8.60 17.69 11.59
CA VAL A 283 7.58 16.94 10.85
C VAL A 283 6.50 16.40 11.78
N ALA A 284 6.80 16.22 13.07
CA ALA A 284 5.76 15.97 14.07
C ALA A 284 4.83 17.20 14.21
N ASP A 285 5.39 18.40 14.12
CA ASP A 285 4.61 19.65 14.19
C ASP A 285 3.92 20.01 12.86
N LEU A 286 4.50 19.65 11.70
CA LEU A 286 3.82 19.76 10.40
C LEU A 286 2.62 18.80 10.31
N ILE A 287 2.71 17.59 10.91
CA ILE A 287 1.57 16.66 11.04
C ILE A 287 0.47 17.25 11.95
N ARG A 288 0.84 17.92 13.06
CA ARG A 288 -0.12 18.59 13.97
C ARG A 288 -0.81 19.79 13.32
N ALA A 289 -0.17 20.48 12.39
CA ALA A 289 -0.75 21.62 11.69
C ALA A 289 -1.79 21.23 10.63
N ILE A 290 -1.74 20.00 10.11
CA ILE A 290 -2.64 19.51 9.04
C ILE A 290 -3.99 18.99 9.58
N ASN A 291 -4.16 18.77 10.90
CA ASN A 291 -5.48 18.49 11.48
C ASN A 291 -5.59 18.87 12.98
N PRO A 292 -6.42 19.86 13.39
CA PRO A 292 -6.41 20.45 14.74
C PRO A 292 -7.25 19.70 15.80
N LYS A 293 -7.82 18.52 15.51
CA LYS A 293 -8.65 17.79 16.48
C LYS A 293 -8.02 16.46 16.91
N THR A 294 -6.95 16.50 17.69
CA THR A 294 -6.63 15.41 18.63
C THR A 294 -5.68 15.92 19.70
N ASP A 295 -6.22 15.90 20.92
CA ASP A 295 -5.54 15.65 22.19
C ASP A 295 -4.94 16.84 22.98
N SER A 296 -5.72 17.33 23.94
CA SER A 296 -5.35 18.35 24.93
C SER A 296 -4.58 17.81 26.14
N THR A 297 -4.17 16.54 26.13
CA THR A 297 -3.60 15.87 27.33
C THR A 297 -2.08 15.72 27.32
N ILE A 298 -1.38 16.23 26.30
CA ILE A 298 0.07 16.07 26.20
C ILE A 298 0.76 17.39 26.58
N ASP A 299 0.98 17.57 27.88
CA ASP A 299 1.86 18.61 28.42
C ASP A 299 3.33 18.17 28.25
N THR A 300 3.95 18.60 27.15
CA THR A 300 5.41 18.56 27.05
C THR A 300 5.97 19.89 27.53
N GLY A 301 6.79 19.86 28.58
CA GLY A 301 7.52 20.99 29.20
C GLY A 301 8.48 21.77 28.29
N ILE A 302 8.25 21.75 26.97
CA ILE A 302 8.81 22.65 25.96
C ILE A 302 8.08 24.00 26.01
N ARG A 303 6.77 24.01 26.31
CA ARG A 303 5.96 25.25 26.38
C ARG A 303 6.42 26.19 27.50
N GLN A 304 6.78 25.65 28.66
CA GLN A 304 7.30 26.44 29.79
C GLN A 304 8.73 26.98 29.55
N ARG A 305 9.58 26.20 28.86
CA ARG A 305 10.96 26.64 28.54
C ARG A 305 11.00 27.73 27.48
N ALA A 306 10.13 27.67 26.48
CA ALA A 306 10.02 28.72 25.47
C ALA A 306 9.47 30.06 26.01
N LEU A 307 8.63 30.03 27.05
CA LEU A 307 8.13 31.25 27.71
C LEU A 307 9.17 31.88 28.65
N ALA A 308 10.02 31.07 29.29
CA ALA A 308 11.09 31.57 30.17
C ALA A 308 12.21 32.31 29.40
N ASP A 309 12.54 31.84 28.20
CA ASP A 309 13.54 32.48 27.32
C ASP A 309 13.05 33.78 26.67
N HIS A 310 11.74 34.04 26.69
CA HIS A 310 11.16 35.26 26.11
C HIS A 310 11.09 36.43 27.09
N ILE A 311 11.16 36.17 28.41
CA ILE A 311 11.09 37.20 29.47
C ILE A 311 12.50 37.69 29.88
N THR A 312 13.55 36.91 29.62
CA THR A 312 14.94 37.29 29.94
C THR A 312 15.64 38.12 28.86
N ARG A 313 14.92 38.47 27.78
CA ARG A 313 15.43 39.30 26.68
C ARG A 313 14.54 40.51 26.34
N SER A 314 13.83 41.04 27.33
CA SER A 314 13.18 42.36 27.27
C SER A 314 13.81 43.32 28.27
#